data_AF-A0A840FZ63-F1
#
_entry.id   AF-A0A840FZ63-F1
#
_cell.length_a   1.000
_cell.length_b   1.000
_cell.length_c   1.000
_cell.angle_alpha   90.00
_cell.angle_beta   90.00
_cell.angle_gamma   90.00
#
_symmetry.space_group_name_H-M   'P 1'
#
loop_
_entity.id
_entity.type
_entity.pdbx_description
1 polymer ?
#
loop_
_entity_poly.entity_id
_entity_poly.type
_entity_poly.pdbx_seq_one_letter_code
_entity_poly.pdbx_strand_id
1 'polypeptide(L)'
;MNRQRGVALSGLLLWGFVVAVVALLAIKVVPEVIDYYKIQKDVKAVAAAAGGQTVPEIRKAFERYAEVDQIKTLTPADLDISKEGNEVVIEFAYEKRIPLFANVSLLIDFRGSSSGHGKAE
;
A
#
# COMPACT_ATOMS: atom_id res chain seq x y z
N MET A 1 17.68 -16.11 -47.66
CA MET A 1 18.12 -17.08 -46.62
C MET A 1 17.70 -16.54 -45.26
N ASN A 2 16.67 -17.12 -44.65
CA ASN A 2 16.18 -16.69 -43.34
C ASN A 2 17.12 -17.20 -42.25
N ARG A 3 17.87 -16.29 -41.62
CA ARG A 3 18.76 -16.61 -40.51
C ARG A 3 17.89 -16.78 -39.27
N GLN A 4 17.60 -18.03 -38.90
CA GLN A 4 16.86 -18.36 -37.68
C GLN A 4 17.69 -17.85 -36.49
N ARG A 5 17.30 -16.69 -35.96
CA ARG A 5 17.82 -16.15 -34.71
C ARG A 5 17.05 -16.83 -33.59
N GLY A 6 17.41 -18.08 -33.30
CA GLY A 6 16.99 -18.72 -32.06
C GLY A 6 17.41 -17.84 -30.89
N VAL A 7 16.62 -17.82 -29.82
CA VAL A 7 17.07 -17.21 -28.56
C VAL A 7 18.37 -17.92 -28.19
N ALA A 8 19.49 -17.19 -28.17
CA ALA A 8 20.75 -17.76 -27.73
C ALA A 8 20.56 -18.29 -26.30
N LEU A 9 21.13 -19.45 -25.98
CA LEU A 9 21.05 -20.03 -24.63
C LEU A 9 21.42 -19.01 -23.54
N SER A 10 22.39 -18.13 -23.83
CA SER A 10 22.77 -16.99 -22.99
C SER A 10 21.65 -15.98 -22.79
N GLY A 11 20.87 -15.67 -23.82
CA GLY A 11 19.71 -14.80 -23.75
C GLY A 11 18.58 -15.41 -22.91
N LEU A 12 18.37 -16.74 -23.02
CA LEU A 12 17.39 -17.47 -22.20
C LEU A 12 17.78 -17.44 -20.71
N LEU A 13 19.05 -17.72 -20.40
CA LEU A 13 19.57 -17.70 -19.03
C LEU A 13 19.51 -16.31 -18.41
N LEU A 14 19.87 -15.26 -19.18
CA LEU A 14 19.80 -13.88 -18.72
C LEU A 14 18.35 -13.49 -18.40
N TRP A 15 17.41 -13.77 -19.30
CA TRP A 15 15.99 -13.51 -19.03
C TRP A 15 15.44 -14.35 -17.88
N GLY A 16 15.86 -15.61 -17.76
CA GLY A 16 15.48 -16.47 -16.64
C GLY A 16 15.92 -15.89 -15.29
N PHE A 17 17.13 -15.36 -15.21
CA PHE A 17 17.61 -14.66 -14.01
C PHE A 17 16.78 -13.41 -13.70
N VAL A 18 16.49 -12.57 -14.71
CA VAL A 18 15.65 -11.37 -14.53
C VAL A 18 14.27 -11.75 -14.01
N VAL A 19 13.62 -12.74 -14.61
CA VAL A 19 12.31 -13.22 -14.18
C VAL A 19 12.35 -13.77 -12.75
N ALA A 20 13.39 -14.51 -12.37
CA ALA A 20 13.55 -15.01 -11.02
C ALA A 20 13.65 -13.87 -9.99
N VAL A 21 14.43 -12.83 -10.27
CA VAL A 21 14.55 -11.65 -9.40
C VAL A 21 13.20 -10.93 -9.27
N VAL A 22 12.51 -10.69 -10.39
CA VAL A 22 11.18 -10.04 -10.38
C VAL A 22 10.17 -10.88 -9.59
N ALA A 23 10.16 -12.20 -9.77
CA ALA A 23 9.27 -13.09 -9.03
C ALA A 23 9.52 -13.02 -7.51
N LEU A 24 10.79 -13.03 -7.08
CA LEU A 24 11.13 -12.90 -5.66
C LEU A 24 10.69 -11.56 -5.06
N LEU A 25 10.86 -10.46 -5.80
CA LEU A 25 10.36 -9.15 -5.37
C LEU A 25 8.83 -9.15 -5.28
N ALA A 26 8.13 -9.68 -6.30
CA ALA A 26 6.68 -9.74 -6.33
C ALA A 26 6.12 -10.51 -5.12
N ILE A 27 6.70 -11.67 -4.78
CA ILE A 27 6.27 -12.48 -3.62
C ILE A 27 6.35 -11.67 -2.31
N LYS A 28 7.36 -10.80 -2.16
CA LYS A 28 7.51 -9.97 -0.95
C LYS A 28 6.65 -8.71 -0.96
N VAL A 29 6.43 -8.11 -2.13
CA VAL A 29 5.68 -6.84 -2.26
C VAL A 29 4.17 -7.05 -2.25
N VAL A 30 3.68 -8.13 -2.86
CA VAL A 30 2.24 -8.43 -2.94
C VAL A 30 1.53 -8.41 -1.58
N PRO A 31 2.01 -9.06 -0.50
CA PRO A 31 1.31 -9.01 0.78
C PRO A 31 1.22 -7.58 1.34
N GLU A 32 2.27 -6.76 1.17
CA GLU A 32 2.29 -5.38 1.63
C GLU A 32 1.31 -4.49 0.86
N VAL A 33 1.18 -4.74 -0.45
CA VAL A 33 0.19 -4.05 -1.30
C VAL A 33 -1.24 -4.46 -0.92
N ILE A 34 -1.47 -5.73 -0.57
CA ILE A 34 -2.77 -6.20 -0.07
C ILE A 34 -3.13 -5.47 1.23
N ASP A 35 -2.20 -5.34 2.16
CA ASP A 35 -2.45 -4.63 3.42
C ASP A 35 -2.73 -3.14 3.19
N TYR A 36 -2.02 -2.49 2.27
CA TYR A 36 -2.35 -1.12 1.84
C TYR A 36 -3.81 -1.01 1.34
N TYR A 37 -4.26 -1.95 0.51
CA TYR A 37 -5.64 -1.92 -0.01
C TYR A 37 -6.68 -2.17 1.07
N LYS A 38 -6.38 -2.98 2.10
CA LYS A 38 -7.25 -3.14 3.27
C LYS A 38 -7.38 -1.83 4.02
N ILE A 39 -6.26 -1.19 4.38
CA ILE A 39 -6.25 0.12 5.05
C ILE A 39 -7.06 1.14 4.24
N GLN A 40 -6.84 1.21 2.93
CA GLN A 40 -7.57 2.13 2.06
C GLN A 40 -9.09 1.87 2.08
N LYS A 41 -9.51 0.60 2.11
CA LYS A 41 -10.92 0.22 2.22
C LYS A 41 -11.50 0.60 3.58
N ASP A 42 -10.77 0.37 4.65
CA ASP A 42 -11.22 0.64 6.02
C ASP A 42 -11.36 2.15 6.26
N VAL A 43 -10.38 2.92 5.81
CA VAL A 43 -10.41 4.39 5.84
C VAL A 43 -11.62 4.94 5.09
N LYS A 44 -11.93 4.39 3.91
CA LYS A 44 -13.14 4.76 3.15
C LYS A 44 -14.42 4.40 3.89
N ALA A 45 -14.49 3.23 4.52
CA ALA A 45 -15.65 2.81 5.29
C ALA A 45 -15.87 3.72 6.51
N VAL A 46 -14.79 4.08 7.21
CA VAL A 46 -14.83 5.01 8.36
C VAL A 46 -15.28 6.40 7.90
N ALA A 47 -14.70 6.94 6.83
CA ALA A 47 -15.08 8.25 6.28
C ALA A 47 -16.57 8.32 5.89
N ALA A 48 -17.08 7.26 5.23
CA ALA A 48 -18.50 7.19 4.85
C ALA A 48 -19.45 7.18 6.07
N ALA A 49 -19.00 6.61 7.20
CA ALA A 49 -19.77 6.58 8.44
C ALA A 49 -19.52 7.80 9.35
N ALA A 50 -18.57 8.68 9.03
CA ALA A 50 -18.09 9.76 9.89
C ALA A 50 -19.05 10.96 10.00
N GLY A 51 -20.18 10.96 9.29
CA GLY A 51 -21.15 12.05 9.32
C GLY A 51 -21.57 12.42 10.75
N GLY A 52 -21.28 13.65 11.17
CA GLY A 52 -21.60 14.16 12.50
C GLY A 52 -20.69 13.68 13.63
N GLN A 53 -19.70 12.82 13.35
CA GLN A 53 -18.72 12.36 14.33
C GLN A 53 -17.60 13.38 14.54
N THR A 54 -17.03 13.35 15.74
CA THR A 54 -15.83 14.11 16.11
C THR A 54 -14.56 13.38 15.67
N VAL A 55 -13.44 14.10 15.55
CA VAL A 55 -12.13 13.51 15.18
C VAL A 55 -11.73 12.34 16.10
N PRO A 56 -11.88 12.42 17.44
CA PRO A 56 -11.59 11.28 18.32
C PRO A 56 -12.46 10.05 18.08
N GLU A 57 -13.74 10.24 17.73
CA GLU A 57 -14.66 9.14 17.40
C GLU A 57 -14.26 8.45 16.10
N ILE A 58 -13.87 9.22 15.09
CA ILE A 58 -13.36 8.72 13.81
C ILE A 58 -12.08 7.89 14.03
N ARG A 59 -11.14 8.39 14.84
CA ARG A 59 -9.91 7.65 15.18
C ARG A 59 -10.22 6.34 15.91
N LYS A 60 -11.15 6.36 16.86
CA LYS A 60 -11.61 5.16 17.58
C LYS A 60 -12.35 4.18 16.66
N ALA A 61 -13.09 4.68 15.66
CA ALA A 61 -13.72 3.84 14.67
C ALA A 61 -12.66 3.12 13.83
N PHE A 62 -11.64 3.83 13.34
CA PHE A 62 -10.52 3.24 12.62
C PHE A 62 -9.73 2.23 13.47
N GLU A 63 -9.50 2.51 14.75
CA GLU A 63 -8.82 1.59 15.68
C GLU A 63 -9.47 0.20 15.69
N ARG A 64 -10.81 0.14 15.66
CA ARG A 64 -11.53 -1.15 15.59
C ARG A 64 -11.29 -1.90 14.29
N TYR A 65 -11.24 -1.20 13.16
CA TYR A 65 -10.88 -1.81 11.88
C TYR A 65 -9.44 -2.30 11.90
N ALA A 66 -8.51 -1.49 12.41
CA ALA A 66 -7.11 -1.84 12.54
C ALA A 66 -6.89 -3.08 13.42
N GLU A 67 -7.67 -3.26 14.50
CA GLU A 67 -7.63 -4.47 15.31
C GLU A 67 -8.14 -5.71 14.56
N VAL A 68 -9.25 -5.58 13.82
CA VAL A 68 -9.86 -6.68 13.05
C VAL A 68 -8.96 -7.14 11.91
N ASP A 69 -8.43 -6.21 11.13
CA ASP A 69 -7.57 -6.48 9.98
C ASP A 69 -6.07 -6.58 10.34
N GLN A 70 -5.75 -6.54 11.65
CA GLN A 70 -4.41 -6.65 12.23
C GLN A 70 -3.40 -5.64 11.64
N ILE A 71 -3.87 -4.42 11.37
CA ILE A 71 -3.06 -3.32 10.86
C ILE A 71 -2.11 -2.86 11.97
N LYS A 72 -0.81 -3.08 11.78
CA LYS A 72 0.25 -2.64 12.71
C LYS A 72 1.13 -1.52 12.15
N THR A 73 0.99 -1.22 10.86
CA THR A 73 1.84 -0.26 10.13
C THR A 73 1.36 1.18 10.25
N LEU A 74 0.10 1.38 10.65
CA LEU A 74 -0.54 2.69 10.78
C LEU A 74 -1.32 2.74 12.08
N THR A 75 -1.15 3.79 12.86
CA THR A 75 -1.94 4.01 14.07
C THR A 75 -3.08 4.99 13.78
N PRO A 76 -4.16 4.99 14.60
CA PRO A 76 -5.20 6.02 14.49
C PRO A 76 -4.66 7.44 14.67
N ALA A 77 -3.49 7.59 15.30
CA ALA A 77 -2.87 8.88 15.51
C ALA A 77 -2.29 9.50 14.23
N ASP A 78 -1.86 8.64 13.31
CA ASP A 78 -1.20 8.99 12.04
C ASP A 78 -2.19 9.37 10.94
N LEU A 79 -3.49 9.27 11.20
CA LEU A 79 -4.54 9.71 10.28
C LEU A 79 -4.67 11.22 10.30
N ASP A 80 -4.51 11.84 9.12
CA ASP A 80 -4.92 13.22 8.92
C ASP A 80 -6.43 13.23 8.61
N ILE A 81 -7.19 14.00 9.40
CA ILE A 81 -8.64 14.03 9.33
C ILE A 81 -9.05 15.47 9.09
N SER A 82 -9.55 15.73 7.89
CA SER A 82 -9.99 17.04 7.45
C SER A 82 -11.47 17.01 7.07
N LYS A 83 -12.07 18.19 6.95
CA LYS A 83 -13.45 18.36 6.45
C LYS A 83 -13.39 19.16 5.17
N GLU A 84 -13.79 18.54 4.07
CA GLU A 84 -13.92 19.21 2.78
C GLU A 84 -15.41 19.41 2.49
N GLY A 85 -15.88 20.64 2.67
CA GLY A 85 -17.30 20.97 2.55
C GLY A 85 -18.14 20.27 3.61
N ASN A 86 -18.95 19.29 3.19
CA ASN A 86 -19.84 18.53 4.08
C ASN A 86 -19.38 17.07 4.29
N GLU A 87 -18.21 16.70 3.77
CA GLU A 87 -17.66 15.35 3.84
C GLU A 87 -16.39 15.32 4.71
N VAL A 88 -16.20 14.22 5.43
CA VAL A 88 -14.99 13.96 6.20
C VAL A 88 -13.99 13.25 5.29
N VAL A 89 -12.83 13.85 5.11
CA VAL A 89 -11.72 13.27 4.36
C VAL A 89 -10.67 12.77 5.33
N ILE A 90 -10.24 11.53 5.13
CA ILE A 90 -9.22 10.87 5.95
C ILE A 90 -8.07 10.49 5.04
N GLU A 91 -6.88 11.00 5.35
CA GLU A 91 -5.65 10.75 4.62
C GLU A 91 -4.64 10.02 5.51
N PHE A 92 -3.78 9.22 4.87
CA PHE A 92 -2.71 8.50 5.55
C PHE A 92 -1.50 8.34 4.65
N ALA A 93 -0.33 8.33 5.27
CA ALA A 93 0.95 8.08 4.62
C ALA A 93 1.87 7.31 5.56
N TYR A 94 2.57 6.29 5.04
CA TYR A 94 3.57 5.54 5.79
C TYR A 94 4.61 4.91 4.85
N GLU A 95 5.81 4.71 5.38
CA GLU A 95 6.88 4.00 4.67
C GLU A 95 6.91 2.54 5.09
N LYS A 96 7.08 1.62 4.13
CA LYS A 96 7.33 0.21 4.42
C LYS A 96 8.70 -0.21 3.89
N ARG A 97 9.55 -0.66 4.81
CA ARG A 97 10.85 -1.26 4.50
C ARG A 97 10.73 -2.78 4.44
N ILE A 98 10.88 -3.34 3.25
CA ILE A 98 10.84 -4.77 2.95
C ILE A 98 12.28 -5.29 2.83
N PRO A 99 12.79 -6.06 3.80
CA PRO A 99 14.12 -6.63 3.70
C PRO A 99 14.19 -7.65 2.56
N LEU A 100 15.17 -7.51 1.66
CA LEU A 100 15.36 -8.42 0.53
C LEU A 100 16.36 -9.52 0.89
N PHE A 101 17.63 -9.16 1.09
CA PHE A 101 18.72 -10.05 1.48
C PHE A 101 19.90 -9.24 2.05
N ALA A 102 20.61 -9.80 3.03
CA ALA A 102 21.70 -9.13 3.73
C ALA A 102 21.33 -7.69 4.13
N ASN A 103 22.06 -6.69 3.65
CA ASN A 103 21.84 -5.27 3.94
C ASN A 103 21.00 -4.54 2.86
N VAL A 104 20.33 -5.29 1.99
CA VAL A 104 19.51 -4.73 0.90
C VAL A 104 18.03 -4.80 1.26
N SER A 105 17.35 -3.66 1.15
CA SER A 105 15.90 -3.55 1.37
C SER A 105 15.25 -2.76 0.24
N LEU A 106 13.99 -3.10 -0.03
CA LEU A 106 13.09 -2.29 -0.84
C LEU A 106 12.29 -1.38 0.10
N LEU A 107 12.16 -0.11 -0.25
CA LEU A 107 11.31 0.84 0.46
C LEU A 107 10.13 1.19 -0.44
N ILE A 108 8.92 1.19 0.12
CA ILE A 108 7.70 1.60 -0.56
C ILE A 108 7.02 2.67 0.28
N ASP A 109 6.78 3.82 -0.33
CA ASP A 109 5.99 4.90 0.27
C ASP A 109 4.53 4.72 -0.10
N PHE A 110 3.71 4.35 0.88
CA PHE A 110 2.28 4.20 0.73
C PHE A 110 1.57 5.48 1.13
N ARG A 111 0.64 5.94 0.29
CA ARG A 111 -0.22 7.10 0.56
C ARG A 111 -1.63 6.78 0.10
N GLY A 112 -2.63 7.22 0.86
CA GLY A 112 -4.04 7.01 0.53
C GLY A 112 -4.95 8.06 1.13
N SER A 113 -6.14 8.19 0.55
CA SER A 113 -7.19 9.13 0.97
C SER A 113 -8.57 8.50 0.76
N SER A 114 -9.55 8.88 1.59
CA SER A 114 -10.94 8.47 1.47
C SER A 114 -11.67 9.09 0.28
N SER A 115 -11.33 10.33 -0.12
CA SER A 115 -12.04 11.10 -1.15
C SER A 115 -11.58 10.80 -2.59
N GLY A 116 -10.58 9.93 -2.78
CA GLY A 116 -9.99 9.63 -4.09
C GLY A 116 -9.12 10.76 -4.67
N HIS A 117 -9.22 11.98 -4.14
CA HIS A 117 -8.21 13.04 -4.25
C HIS A 117 -7.15 12.79 -3.18
N GLY A 118 -6.32 11.77 -3.37
CA GLY A 118 -5.09 11.71 -2.56
C GLY A 118 -4.23 12.91 -2.94
N LYS A 119 -3.94 13.80 -1.99
CA LYS A 119 -2.94 14.86 -2.22
C LYS A 119 -1.59 14.23 -2.51
N ALA A 120 -1.30 14.08 -3.79
CA ALA A 120 0.04 13.87 -4.29
C ALA A 120 0.74 15.23 -4.25
N GLU A 121 1.28 15.58 -3.08
CA GLU A 121 2.33 16.59 -2.97
C GLU A 121 3.70 15.96 -3.28
#